data_AF-A0A452F1Q5-F1
#
_entry.id   AF-A0A452F1Q5-F1
#
_cell.length_a   1.000
_cell.length_b   1.000
_cell.length_c   1.000
_cell.angle_alpha   90.00
_cell.angle_beta   90.00
_cell.angle_gamma   90.00
#
_symmetry.space_group_name_H-M   'P 1'
#
loop_
_entity.id
_entity.type
_entity.pdbx_description
1 polymer ?
#
loop_
_entity_poly.entity_id
_entity_poly.type
_entity_poly.pdbx_seq_one_letter_code
_entity_poly.pdbx_strand_id
1 'polypeptide(L)'
;MEENSSINVSQQESFTSVKKPKREDSKDLALCSMILTEMETHEDAWPFLLPVNLKLVPGYKKVIKKPMDFSTIREKLSSGQYPNLETFALDVRLVFDNCETFNEDDSDIGRAGHSMRKYFEKKWTDTFKVS
;
A
#
# COMPACT_ATOMS: atom_id res chain seq x y z
N MET A 1 -61.19 -34.74 29.49
CA MET A 1 -61.43 -35.94 28.68
C MET A 1 -60.76 -35.71 27.34
N GLU A 2 -59.81 -36.59 27.01
CA GLU A 2 -59.22 -36.89 25.68
C GLU A 2 -58.35 -35.78 25.04
N GLU A 3 -57.01 -35.84 25.17
CA GLU A 3 -55.98 -36.56 24.37
C GLU A 3 -55.71 -36.06 22.94
N ASN A 4 -54.53 -35.46 22.72
CA ASN A 4 -53.52 -35.79 21.68
C ASN A 4 -52.38 -34.74 21.72
N SER A 5 -51.15 -35.03 22.14
CA SER A 5 -50.06 -35.77 21.47
C SER A 5 -49.31 -35.00 20.37
N SER A 6 -48.00 -34.84 20.62
CA SER A 6 -46.87 -34.87 19.67
C SER A 6 -46.17 -33.59 19.17
N ILE A 7 -44.96 -33.39 19.73
CA ILE A 7 -43.63 -33.25 19.10
C ILE A 7 -43.21 -31.94 18.39
N ASN A 8 -42.16 -31.38 19.01
CA ASN A 8 -41.07 -30.48 18.60
C ASN A 8 -40.52 -30.62 17.15
N VAL A 9 -40.25 -29.51 16.44
CA VAL A 9 -39.01 -29.30 15.66
C VAL A 9 -38.67 -27.80 15.55
N SER A 10 -37.45 -27.47 15.98
CA SER A 10 -36.70 -26.23 15.83
C SER A 10 -36.47 -25.80 14.36
N GLN A 11 -36.51 -24.51 14.07
CA GLN A 11 -35.68 -23.92 13.00
C GLN A 11 -35.06 -22.59 13.48
N GLN A 12 -33.83 -22.70 13.98
CA GLN A 12 -32.81 -21.67 13.88
C GLN A 12 -32.34 -21.63 12.43
N GLU A 13 -32.56 -20.54 11.72
CA GLU A 13 -31.79 -20.26 10.50
C GLU A 13 -30.58 -19.40 10.87
N SER A 14 -29.44 -20.08 11.02
CA SER A 14 -28.14 -19.43 11.03
C SER A 14 -27.74 -19.15 9.58
N PHE A 15 -27.73 -17.87 9.20
CA PHE A 15 -27.08 -17.44 7.97
C PHE A 15 -25.56 -17.60 8.15
N THR A 16 -25.01 -18.74 7.71
CA THR A 16 -23.56 -18.87 7.55
C THR A 16 -23.15 -18.10 6.31
N SER A 17 -22.59 -16.92 6.54
CA SER A 17 -21.96 -16.12 5.49
C SER A 17 -20.76 -16.89 4.96
N VAL A 18 -20.83 -17.37 3.71
CA VAL A 18 -19.73 -18.01 2.99
C VAL A 18 -18.62 -16.98 2.84
N LYS A 19 -17.64 -16.99 3.75
CA LYS A 19 -16.44 -16.15 3.64
C LYS A 19 -15.60 -16.68 2.49
N LYS A 20 -15.33 -15.81 1.50
CA LYS A 20 -14.31 -16.07 0.47
C LYS A 20 -13.01 -16.51 1.16
N PRO A 21 -12.24 -17.45 0.59
CA PRO A 21 -10.98 -17.90 1.17
C PRO A 21 -10.10 -16.69 1.46
N LYS A 22 -9.69 -16.53 2.72
CA LYS A 22 -8.86 -15.42 3.17
C LYS A 22 -7.52 -15.54 2.46
N ARG A 23 -7.18 -14.56 1.62
CA ARG A 23 -5.82 -14.37 1.11
C ARG A 23 -4.87 -14.33 2.32
N GLU A 24 -3.76 -15.07 2.28
CA GLU A 24 -2.83 -15.14 3.42
C GLU A 24 -2.08 -13.81 3.53
N ASP A 25 -2.52 -12.96 4.46
CA ASP A 25 -1.95 -11.63 4.76
C ASP A 25 -0.41 -11.65 4.89
N SER A 26 0.18 -12.77 5.32
CA SER A 26 1.63 -12.96 5.44
C SER A 26 2.38 -12.97 4.10
N LYS A 27 1.78 -13.53 3.04
CA LYS A 27 2.37 -13.55 1.69
C LYS A 27 2.33 -12.16 1.06
N ASP A 28 1.27 -11.41 1.30
CA ASP A 28 1.12 -10.05 0.77
C ASP A 28 2.17 -9.10 1.35
N LEU A 29 2.46 -9.20 2.64
CA LEU A 29 3.51 -8.41 3.29
C LEU A 29 4.90 -8.75 2.75
N ALA A 30 5.19 -10.05 2.52
CA ALA A 30 6.45 -10.47 1.93
C ALA A 30 6.63 -9.92 0.51
N LEU A 31 5.57 -9.97 -0.32
CA LEU A 31 5.58 -9.42 -1.67
C LEU A 31 5.73 -7.89 -1.70
N CYS A 32 5.03 -7.18 -0.80
CA CYS A 32 5.22 -5.72 -0.66
C CYS A 32 6.67 -5.38 -0.25
N SER A 33 7.25 -6.17 0.66
CA SER A 33 8.64 -5.98 1.09
C SER A 33 9.63 -6.18 -0.07
N MET A 34 9.41 -7.19 -0.91
CA MET A 34 10.21 -7.43 -2.11
C MET A 34 10.09 -6.27 -3.12
N ILE A 35 8.88 -5.81 -3.43
CA ILE A 35 8.67 -4.66 -4.32
C ILE A 35 9.40 -3.43 -3.77
N LEU A 36 9.30 -3.17 -2.47
CA LEU A 36 10.00 -2.05 -1.85
C LEU A 36 11.52 -2.19 -1.94
N THR A 37 12.08 -3.39 -1.76
CA THR A 37 13.52 -3.63 -1.92
C THR A 37 13.98 -3.36 -3.34
N GLU A 38 13.23 -3.83 -4.34
CA GLU A 38 13.56 -3.54 -5.74
C GLU A 38 13.54 -2.04 -6.03
N MET A 39 12.53 -1.32 -5.51
CA MET A 39 12.46 0.15 -5.62
C MET A 39 13.64 0.85 -4.94
N GLU A 40 14.01 0.44 -3.72
CA GLU A 40 15.15 1.02 -2.98
C GLU A 40 16.49 0.81 -3.72
N THR A 41 16.61 -0.23 -4.54
CA THR A 41 17.83 -0.53 -5.32
C THR A 41 17.83 0.05 -6.75
N HIS A 42 16.75 0.70 -7.17
CA HIS A 42 16.67 1.29 -8.50
C HIS A 42 17.60 2.52 -8.64
N GLU A 43 18.19 2.72 -9.81
CA GLU A 43 19.15 3.82 -10.03
C GLU A 43 18.53 5.22 -9.81
N ASP A 44 17.25 5.38 -10.16
CA ASP A 44 16.46 6.60 -9.95
C ASP A 44 15.86 6.75 -8.54
N ALA A 45 16.17 5.86 -7.59
CA ALA A 45 15.57 5.87 -6.26
C ALA A 45 16.10 7.01 -5.36
N TRP A 46 17.27 7.57 -5.68
CA TRP A 46 18.03 8.48 -4.83
C TRP A 46 17.25 9.67 -4.24
N PRO A 47 16.24 10.31 -4.89
CA PRO A 47 15.48 11.39 -4.28
C PRO A 47 14.48 10.92 -3.22
N PHE A 48 14.16 9.63 -3.21
CA PHE A 48 13.03 9.05 -2.47
C PHE A 48 13.46 8.12 -1.32
N LEU A 49 14.76 7.84 -1.20
CA LEU A 49 15.30 6.93 -0.18
C LEU A 49 15.03 7.42 1.25
N LEU A 50 15.10 8.74 1.47
CA LEU A 50 15.04 9.35 2.79
C LEU A 50 14.03 10.51 2.83
N PRO A 51 13.54 10.90 4.01
CA PRO A 51 12.63 12.02 4.14
C PRO A 51 13.27 13.32 3.67
N VAL A 52 12.53 14.13 2.92
CA VAL A 52 12.97 15.46 2.53
C VAL A 52 13.23 16.31 3.78
N ASN A 53 14.40 16.94 3.84
CA ASN A 53 14.75 17.81 4.96
C ASN A 53 13.95 19.11 4.90
N LEU A 54 12.86 19.16 5.67
CA LEU A 54 11.91 20.29 5.73
C LEU A 54 12.53 21.63 6.16
N LYS A 55 13.72 21.63 6.76
CA LYS A 55 14.44 22.85 7.14
C LYS A 55 15.32 23.39 6.02
N LEU A 56 15.81 22.50 5.15
CA LEU A 56 16.77 22.83 4.10
C LEU A 56 16.12 23.03 2.73
N VAL A 57 14.91 22.53 2.51
CA VAL A 57 14.17 22.67 1.26
C VAL A 57 13.06 23.72 1.42
N PRO A 58 13.27 24.97 0.95
CA PRO A 58 12.29 26.04 1.08
C PRO A 58 10.97 25.66 0.42
N GLY A 59 9.85 26.07 1.03
CA GLY A 59 8.52 25.83 0.48
C GLY A 59 7.96 24.41 0.69
N TYR A 60 8.80 23.39 0.83
CA TYR A 60 8.36 21.99 0.89
C TYR A 60 7.34 21.75 2.00
N LYS A 61 7.65 22.17 3.24
CA LYS A 61 6.73 22.06 4.40
C LYS A 61 5.39 22.77 4.19
N LYS A 62 5.36 23.82 3.37
CA LYS A 62 4.13 24.60 3.10
C LYS A 62 3.31 23.95 1.99
N VAL A 63 3.96 23.46 0.94
CA VAL A 63 3.33 22.89 -0.25
C VAL A 63 2.87 21.46 0.02
N ILE A 64 3.78 20.60 0.48
CA ILE A 64 3.54 19.16 0.68
C ILE A 64 2.91 18.91 2.04
N LYS A 65 1.66 18.40 2.03
CA LYS A 65 0.85 18.21 3.25
C LYS A 65 1.12 16.90 3.96
N LYS A 66 1.49 15.87 3.21
CA LYS A 66 1.78 14.52 3.73
C LYS A 66 3.09 14.03 3.11
N PRO A 67 4.25 14.42 3.67
CA PRO A 67 5.54 13.88 3.22
C PRO A 67 5.56 12.36 3.36
N MET A 68 6.17 11.68 2.38
CA MET A 68 6.39 10.24 2.38
C MET A 68 7.68 9.94 1.61
N ASP A 69 8.36 8.86 1.98
CA ASP A 69 9.63 8.40 1.41
C ASP A 69 9.79 6.89 1.66
N PHE A 70 10.74 6.24 1.00
CA PHE A 70 10.93 4.79 1.08
C PHE A 70 11.36 4.31 2.47
N SER A 71 12.20 5.06 3.19
CA SER A 71 12.57 4.67 4.56
C SER A 71 11.38 4.72 5.53
N THR A 72 10.51 5.73 5.38
CA THR A 72 9.25 5.81 6.15
C THR A 72 8.32 4.65 5.78
N ILE A 73 8.18 4.31 4.49
CA ILE A 73 7.36 3.18 4.04
C ILE A 73 7.92 1.86 4.59
N ARG A 74 9.25 1.69 4.57
CA ARG A 74 9.95 0.51 5.09
C ARG A 74 9.66 0.30 6.57
N GLU A 75 9.75 1.36 7.36
CA GLU A 75 9.47 1.32 8.80
C GLU A 75 7.99 0.99 9.07
N LYS A 76 7.06 1.60 8.32
CA LYS A 76 5.63 1.28 8.43
C LYS A 76 5.33 -0.17 8.07
N LEU A 77 6.03 -0.72 7.07
CA LEU A 77 5.87 -2.11 6.67
C LEU A 77 6.42 -3.08 7.71
N SER A 78 7.63 -2.85 8.22
CA SER A 78 8.27 -3.70 9.23
C SER A 78 7.53 -3.71 10.58
N SER A 79 6.90 -2.59 10.93
CA SER A 79 6.11 -2.44 12.16
C SER A 79 4.63 -2.83 12.02
N GLY A 80 4.21 -3.34 10.86
CA GLY A 80 2.84 -3.83 10.65
C GLY A 80 1.79 -2.71 10.62
N GLN A 81 2.15 -1.48 10.26
CA GLN A 81 1.24 -0.34 10.20
C GLN A 81 0.35 -0.31 8.95
N TYR A 82 0.54 -1.23 8.00
CA TYR A 82 -0.32 -1.37 6.82
C TYR A 82 -1.40 -2.43 7.07
N PRO A 83 -2.67 -2.05 7.27
CA PRO A 83 -3.76 -3.01 7.49
C PRO A 83 -4.08 -3.85 6.25
N ASN A 84 -3.65 -3.43 5.07
CA ASN A 84 -3.77 -4.17 3.82
C ASN A 84 -2.80 -3.63 2.76
N LEU A 85 -2.62 -4.40 1.68
CA LEU A 85 -1.75 -4.08 0.55
C LEU A 85 -2.08 -2.73 -0.13
N GLU A 86 -3.35 -2.34 -0.21
CA GLU A 86 -3.73 -1.07 -0.84
C GLU A 86 -3.23 0.14 -0.05
N THR A 87 -3.19 0.06 1.29
CA THR A 87 -2.63 1.14 2.12
C THR A 87 -1.11 1.32 1.92
N PHE A 88 -0.37 0.25 1.62
CA PHE A 88 1.02 0.33 1.22
C PHE A 88 1.16 1.00 -0.16
N ALA A 89 0.37 0.57 -1.14
CA ALA A 89 0.40 1.16 -2.48
C ALA A 89 0.04 2.65 -2.49
N LEU A 90 -0.89 3.07 -1.63
CA LEU A 90 -1.24 4.48 -1.46
C LEU A 90 -0.05 5.32 -0.99
N ASP A 91 0.74 4.84 -0.02
CA ASP A 91 1.91 5.58 0.45
C ASP A 91 3.04 5.59 -0.59
N VAL A 92 3.23 4.49 -1.34
CA VAL A 92 4.19 4.49 -2.47
C VAL A 92 3.78 5.51 -3.53
N ARG A 93 2.51 5.54 -3.94
CA ARG A 93 2.00 6.53 -4.89
C ARG A 93 2.12 7.95 -4.37
N LEU A 94 1.91 8.16 -3.06
CA LEU A 94 2.06 9.47 -2.42
C LEU A 94 3.48 10.02 -2.52
N VAL A 95 4.53 9.17 -2.52
CA VAL A 95 5.91 9.61 -2.80
C VAL A 95 5.99 10.31 -4.16
N PHE A 96 5.41 9.70 -5.18
CA PHE A 96 5.45 10.21 -6.55
C PHE A 96 4.49 11.39 -6.78
N ASP A 97 3.31 11.37 -6.16
CA ASP A 97 2.36 12.50 -6.21
C ASP A 97 2.99 13.76 -5.57
N ASN A 98 3.71 13.59 -4.46
CA ASN A 98 4.47 14.67 -3.84
C ASN A 98 5.63 15.15 -4.73
N CYS A 99 6.27 14.22 -5.45
CA CYS A 99 7.33 14.55 -6.39
C CYS A 99 6.82 15.46 -7.52
N GLU A 100 5.72 15.07 -8.17
CA GLU A 100 5.07 15.85 -9.24
C GLU A 100 4.52 17.19 -8.74
N THR A 101 4.06 17.25 -7.48
CA THR A 101 3.57 18.51 -6.89
C THR A 101 4.69 19.54 -6.67
N PHE A 102 5.92 19.09 -6.42
CA PHE A 102 7.02 19.97 -6.01
C PHE A 102 8.09 20.20 -7.09
N ASN A 103 8.24 19.29 -8.04
CA ASN A 103 9.31 19.32 -9.03
C ASN A 103 8.71 19.46 -10.43
N GLU A 104 9.38 20.24 -11.28
CA GLU A 104 9.05 20.32 -12.71
C GLU A 104 9.31 18.98 -13.41
N ASP A 105 8.47 18.62 -14.38
CA ASP A 105 8.55 17.35 -15.11
C ASP A 105 9.89 17.17 -15.84
N ASP A 106 10.52 18.25 -16.28
CA ASP A 106 11.79 18.26 -17.01
C ASP A 106 13.03 18.37 -16.09
N SER A 107 12.83 18.35 -14.77
CA SER A 107 13.93 18.23 -13.81
C SER A 107 14.41 16.79 -13.66
N ASP A 108 15.64 16.58 -13.15
CA ASP A 108 16.16 15.23 -12.87
C ASP A 108 15.28 14.46 -11.87
N ILE A 109 14.79 15.16 -10.85
CA ILE A 109 13.90 14.57 -9.82
C ILE A 109 12.52 14.28 -10.39
N GLY A 110 11.97 15.17 -11.21
CA GLY A 110 10.68 14.96 -11.89
C GLY A 110 10.71 13.71 -12.78
N ARG A 111 11.74 13.58 -13.64
CA ARG A 111 11.97 12.38 -14.45
C ARG A 111 12.14 11.12 -13.60
N ALA A 112 12.91 11.18 -12.52
CA ALA A 112 13.06 10.06 -11.60
C ALA A 112 11.72 9.64 -10.97
N GLY A 113 10.86 10.60 -10.61
CA GLY A 113 9.51 10.34 -10.10
C GLY A 113 8.63 9.58 -11.10
N HIS A 114 8.61 10.03 -12.36
CA HIS A 114 7.89 9.35 -13.45
C HIS A 114 8.43 7.92 -13.71
N SER A 115 9.76 7.79 -13.74
CA SER A 115 10.45 6.50 -13.92
C SER A 115 10.07 5.51 -12.80
N MET A 116 10.18 5.92 -11.55
CA MET A 116 9.88 5.10 -10.37
C MET A 116 8.39 4.76 -10.26
N ARG A 117 7.48 5.69 -10.57
CA ARG A 117 6.03 5.40 -10.63
C ARG A 117 5.73 4.30 -11.63
N LYS A 118 6.28 4.40 -12.85
CA LYS A 118 6.10 3.39 -13.90
C LYS A 118 6.65 2.03 -13.48
N TYR A 119 7.83 2.01 -12.85
CA TYR A 119 8.44 0.80 -12.31
C TYR A 119 7.54 0.13 -11.27
N PHE A 120 7.06 0.90 -10.29
CA PHE A 120 6.17 0.43 -9.24
C PHE A 120 4.87 -0.16 -9.80
N GLU A 121 4.15 0.56 -10.67
CA GLU A 121 2.85 0.10 -11.18
C GLU A 121 2.97 -1.18 -12.02
N LYS A 122 4.10 -1.34 -12.74
CA LYS A 122 4.41 -2.60 -13.44
C LYS A 122 4.58 -3.74 -12.44
N LYS A 123 5.45 -3.59 -11.44
CA LYS A 123 5.69 -4.61 -10.42
C LYS A 123 4.41 -4.95 -9.65
N TRP A 124 3.63 -3.94 -9.29
CA TRP A 124 2.35 -4.08 -8.61
C TRP A 124 1.35 -4.91 -9.43
N THR A 125 1.21 -4.60 -10.71
CA THR A 125 0.30 -5.32 -11.62
C THR A 125 0.74 -6.76 -11.82
N ASP A 126 2.02 -6.98 -12.13
CA ASP A 126 2.59 -8.32 -12.34
C ASP A 126 2.44 -9.21 -11.10
N THR A 127 2.55 -8.63 -9.90
CA THR A 127 2.49 -9.37 -8.63
C THR A 127 1.07 -9.65 -8.15
N PHE A 128 0.12 -8.74 -8.37
CA PHE A 128 -1.18 -8.79 -7.68
C PHE A 128 -2.41 -8.77 -8.59
N LYS A 129 -2.27 -8.45 -9.88
CA LYS A 129 -3.39 -8.38 -10.83
C LYS A 129 -3.35 -9.45 -11.92
N VAL A 130 -2.18 -10.05 -12.15
CA VAL A 130 -1.98 -11.13 -13.13
C VAL A 130 -1.96 -12.52 -12.47
N SER A 131 -2.01 -12.58 -11.14
CA SER A 131 -2.04 -13.82 -10.34
C SER A 131 -3.45 -14.25 -9.92
#